data_AF-N8WR71-F1
#
_entry.id   AF-N8WR71-F1
#
_cell.length_a   1.000
_cell.length_b   1.000
_cell.length_c   1.000
_cell.angle_alpha   90.00
_cell.angle_beta   90.00
_cell.angle_gamma   90.00
#
_symmetry.space_group_name_H-M   'P 1'
#
loop_
_entity.id
_entity.type
_entity.pdbx_description
1 polymer ?
#
loop_
_entity_poly.entity_id
_entity_poly.type
_entity_poly.pdbx_seq_one_letter_code
_entity_poly.pdbx_strand_id
1 'polypeptide(L)'
;MAFRADEAIREGREHVEKYLLSHLKDLSPVDFEKSRLTLNDLIDQLGPVVETYPTWHPLVSDKRQNYDCINPNTDCGYRGLDHTILFANGFITCPYGNGQEILDSVNELRYNPAAEITAERLDVKLYSSQATPILVRCNWTKRLAADGTVPLSIAIPLILENELPMWRTAEVAETWDSMRSNFLGKPHGKRSSLFVNQETGQGIKRIWESLINTGMFGPLLIRQ
;
A
#
# COMPACT_ATOMS: atom_id res chain seq x y z
N MET A 1 4.88 4.26 22.31
CA MET A 1 3.82 5.23 22.01
C MET A 1 2.70 4.47 21.30
N ALA A 2 1.44 4.75 21.65
CA ALA A 2 0.30 4.27 20.87
C ALA A 2 0.38 4.91 19.48
N PHE A 3 0.05 4.14 18.44
CA PHE A 3 -0.07 4.70 17.10
C PHE A 3 -1.20 5.73 17.09
N ARG A 4 -0.92 6.95 16.62
CA ARG A 4 -1.93 8.01 16.52
C ARG A 4 -2.51 8.00 15.13
N ALA A 5 -3.40 7.04 14.87
CA ALA A 5 -3.99 6.84 13.55
C ALA A 5 -4.68 8.12 13.05
N ASP A 6 -5.50 8.78 13.89
CA ASP A 6 -6.23 9.99 13.51
C ASP A 6 -5.31 11.15 13.09
N GLU A 7 -4.16 11.30 13.76
CA GLU A 7 -3.16 12.32 13.42
C GLU A 7 -2.52 12.02 12.06
N ALA A 8 -2.10 10.77 11.84
CA ALA A 8 -1.54 10.32 10.57
C ALA A 8 -2.54 10.45 9.40
N ILE A 9 -3.82 10.14 9.64
CA ILE A 9 -4.88 10.28 8.64
C ILE A 9 -5.07 11.75 8.25
N ARG A 10 -5.13 12.66 9.23
CA ARG A 10 -5.28 14.09 8.98
C ARG A 10 -4.07 14.67 8.23
N GLU A 11 -2.87 14.37 8.69
CA GLU A 11 -1.62 14.83 8.05
C GLU A 11 -1.50 14.30 6.62
N GLY A 12 -1.85 13.03 6.41
CA GLY A 12 -1.91 12.42 5.08
C GLY A 12 -2.86 13.15 4.13
N ARG A 13 -4.07 13.49 4.61
CA ARG A 13 -5.06 14.24 3.83
C ARG A 13 -4.56 15.63 3.42
N GLU A 14 -4.00 16.38 4.38
CA GLU A 14 -3.42 17.70 4.12
C GLU A 14 -2.25 17.62 3.13
N HIS A 15 -1.39 16.60 3.27
CA HIS A 15 -0.27 16.36 2.37
C HIS A 15 -0.74 16.14 0.93
N VAL A 16 -1.73 15.28 0.72
CA VAL A 16 -2.22 14.92 -0.61
C VAL A 16 -2.93 16.08 -1.30
N GLU A 17 -3.79 16.81 -0.59
CA GLU A 17 -4.42 18.02 -1.13
C GLU A 17 -3.35 19.02 -1.59
N LYS A 18 -2.34 19.26 -0.75
CA LYS A 18 -1.23 20.15 -1.09
C LYS A 18 -0.43 19.65 -2.30
N TYR A 19 -0.06 18.37 -2.32
CA TYR A 19 0.80 17.80 -3.36
C TYR A 19 0.10 17.79 -4.72
N LEU A 20 -1.17 17.36 -4.77
CA LEU A 20 -1.89 17.17 -6.03
C LEU A 20 -2.61 18.42 -6.54
N LEU A 21 -2.88 19.44 -5.71
CA LEU A 21 -3.65 20.61 -6.16
C LEU A 21 -2.83 21.90 -6.27
N SER A 22 -1.74 22.06 -5.52
CA SER A 22 -1.04 23.36 -5.41
C SER A 22 -0.39 23.86 -6.70
N HIS A 23 -0.13 22.96 -7.65
CA HIS A 23 0.51 23.26 -8.93
C HIS A 23 -0.49 23.53 -10.06
N LEU A 24 -1.79 23.35 -9.84
CA LEU A 24 -2.86 23.51 -10.84
C LEU A 24 -3.33 24.97 -10.99
N LYS A 25 -2.38 25.89 -11.15
CA LYS A 25 -2.63 27.34 -11.15
C LYS A 25 -3.27 27.86 -12.44
N ASP A 26 -3.19 27.07 -13.50
CA ASP A 26 -3.65 27.38 -14.85
C ASP A 26 -5.05 26.83 -15.16
N LEU A 27 -5.66 26.09 -14.22
CA LEU A 27 -7.04 25.61 -14.37
C LEU A 27 -8.06 26.73 -14.17
N SER A 28 -9.20 26.59 -14.83
CA SER A 28 -10.37 27.40 -14.52
C SER A 28 -10.85 27.11 -13.08
N PRO A 29 -11.54 28.06 -12.41
CA PRO A 29 -12.09 27.81 -11.08
C PRO A 29 -13.04 26.60 -11.04
N VAL A 30 -13.77 26.34 -12.13
CA VAL A 30 -14.70 25.20 -12.25
C VAL A 30 -13.93 23.88 -12.34
N ASP A 31 -12.90 23.79 -13.18
CA ASP A 31 -12.11 22.57 -13.35
C ASP A 31 -11.25 22.27 -12.11
N PHE A 32 -10.73 23.31 -11.46
CA PHE A 32 -10.04 23.18 -10.19
C PHE A 32 -10.97 22.60 -9.12
N GLU A 33 -12.18 23.14 -9.01
CA GLU A 33 -13.17 22.66 -8.04
C GLU A 33 -13.62 21.22 -8.33
N LYS A 34 -13.84 20.86 -9.61
CA LYS A 34 -14.11 19.47 -10.03
C LYS A 34 -12.97 18.53 -9.60
N SER A 35 -11.73 18.95 -9.80
CA SER A 35 -10.54 18.18 -9.41
C SER A 35 -10.43 18.01 -7.91
N ARG A 36 -10.69 19.08 -7.14
CA ARG A 36 -10.71 19.08 -5.68
C ARG A 36 -11.80 18.16 -5.12
N LEU A 37 -13.02 18.23 -5.64
CA LEU A 37 -14.13 17.37 -5.21
C LEU A 37 -13.84 15.90 -5.54
N THR A 38 -13.36 15.62 -6.75
CA THR A 38 -12.98 14.26 -7.16
C THR A 38 -11.88 13.70 -6.26
N LEU A 39 -10.85 14.49 -5.92
CA LEU A 39 -9.80 14.05 -5.01
C LEU A 39 -10.34 13.70 -3.62
N ASN A 40 -11.27 14.49 -3.09
CA ASN A 40 -11.89 14.22 -1.79
C ASN A 40 -12.69 12.91 -1.80
N ASP A 41 -13.51 12.69 -2.84
CA ASP A 41 -14.25 11.44 -2.99
C ASP A 41 -13.31 10.22 -3.11
N LEU A 42 -12.18 10.39 -3.78
CA LEU A 42 -11.17 9.34 -3.91
C LEU A 42 -10.45 9.05 -2.59
N ILE A 43 -10.14 10.06 -1.77
CA ILE A 43 -9.57 9.87 -0.43
C ILE A 43 -10.52 9.02 0.42
N ASP A 44 -11.82 9.34 0.39
CA ASP A 44 -12.82 8.60 1.16
C ASP A 44 -12.98 7.15 0.67
N GLN A 45 -12.88 6.91 -0.65
CA GLN A 45 -12.99 5.58 -1.24
C GLN A 45 -11.74 4.71 -1.04
N LEU A 46 -10.55 5.29 -1.19
CA LEU A 46 -9.28 4.57 -1.12
C LEU A 46 -8.80 4.36 0.32
N GLY A 47 -9.36 5.12 1.25
CA GLY A 47 -8.93 5.15 2.64
C GLY A 47 -7.71 6.02 2.84
N PRO A 48 -7.05 5.90 4.00
CA PRO A 48 -6.05 6.88 4.41
C PRO A 48 -4.77 6.78 3.59
N VAL A 49 -4.06 7.91 3.54
CA VAL A 49 -2.77 8.05 2.85
C VAL A 49 -1.69 7.30 3.63
N VAL A 50 -0.82 6.61 2.90
CA VAL A 50 0.24 5.75 3.45
C VAL A 50 1.58 6.12 2.84
N GLU A 51 2.67 5.84 3.54
CA GLU A 51 4.03 6.05 3.04
C GLU A 51 4.54 4.82 2.29
N THR A 52 4.22 3.63 2.80
CA THR A 52 4.64 2.35 2.20
C THR A 52 3.60 1.27 2.48
N TYR A 53 3.45 0.32 1.57
CA TYR A 53 2.63 -0.86 1.77
C TYR A 53 3.35 -1.90 2.65
N PRO A 54 2.59 -2.75 3.37
CA PRO A 54 3.10 -4.03 3.82
C PRO A 54 3.56 -4.88 2.64
N THR A 55 4.61 -5.68 2.81
CA THR A 55 5.20 -6.48 1.72
C THR A 55 4.26 -7.56 1.16
N TRP A 56 3.27 -7.95 1.96
CA TRP A 56 2.22 -8.90 1.60
C TRP A 56 1.01 -8.25 0.90
N HIS A 57 0.97 -6.92 0.78
CA HIS A 57 -0.18 -6.20 0.23
C HIS A 57 -0.31 -6.46 -1.28
N PRO A 58 -1.53 -6.70 -1.83
CA PRO A 58 -1.73 -7.02 -3.24
C PRO A 58 -1.05 -6.05 -4.21
N LEU A 59 -1.09 -4.75 -3.92
CA LEU A 59 -0.46 -3.69 -4.74
C LEU A 59 1.06 -3.79 -4.88
N VAL A 60 1.77 -4.57 -4.06
CA VAL A 60 3.23 -4.76 -4.15
C VAL A 60 3.65 -6.24 -4.14
N SER A 61 2.68 -7.15 -4.21
CA SER A 61 2.89 -8.59 -4.04
C SER A 61 3.41 -9.30 -5.31
N ASP A 62 3.27 -8.72 -6.51
CA ASP A 62 3.79 -9.31 -7.76
C ASP A 62 5.31 -9.11 -7.88
N LYS A 63 6.08 -9.70 -6.97
CA LYS A 63 7.54 -9.60 -6.97
C LYS A 63 8.13 -10.16 -8.27
N ARG A 64 8.96 -9.34 -8.92
CA ARG A 64 9.77 -9.69 -10.10
C ARG A 64 11.26 -9.77 -9.80
N GLN A 65 11.63 -9.52 -8.55
CA GLN A 65 12.99 -9.59 -8.02
C GLN A 65 13.04 -10.46 -6.75
N ASN A 66 14.26 -10.74 -6.27
CA ASN A 66 14.50 -11.55 -5.07
C ASN A 66 14.38 -10.75 -3.76
N TYR A 67 13.78 -9.56 -3.80
CA TYR A 67 13.52 -8.71 -2.63
C TYR A 67 12.08 -8.21 -2.62
N ASP A 68 11.65 -7.80 -1.44
CA ASP A 68 10.28 -7.34 -1.22
C ASP A 68 10.11 -5.90 -1.69
N CYS A 69 9.01 -5.64 -2.38
CA CYS A 69 8.60 -4.30 -2.73
C CYS A 69 7.71 -3.72 -1.62
N ILE A 70 7.96 -2.46 -1.28
CA ILE A 70 7.16 -1.70 -0.30
C ILE A 70 6.41 -0.53 -0.95
N ASN A 71 6.73 -0.23 -2.21
CA ASN A 71 6.07 0.78 -3.04
C ASN A 71 5.81 0.21 -4.45
N PRO A 72 4.74 0.64 -5.13
CA PRO A 72 4.52 0.32 -6.55
C PRO A 72 5.68 0.84 -7.40
N ASN A 73 6.30 -0.04 -8.19
CA ASN A 73 7.39 0.27 -9.11
C ASN A 73 7.54 -0.86 -10.14
N THR A 74 8.57 -0.79 -10.97
CA THR A 74 8.86 -1.80 -12.01
C THR A 74 9.18 -3.18 -11.46
N ASP A 75 9.72 -3.27 -10.24
CA ASP A 75 10.10 -4.53 -9.58
C ASP A 75 8.90 -5.29 -9.02
N CYS A 76 7.77 -4.62 -8.83
CA CYS A 76 6.46 -5.23 -8.56
C CYS A 76 5.45 -5.05 -9.71
N GLY A 77 5.95 -4.67 -10.88
CA GLY A 77 5.25 -4.80 -12.14
C GLY A 77 4.60 -3.57 -12.75
N TYR A 78 4.67 -2.43 -12.08
CA TYR A 78 4.10 -1.17 -12.58
C TYR A 78 5.11 -0.41 -13.43
N ARG A 79 4.65 0.12 -14.57
CA ARG A 79 5.48 0.92 -15.49
C ARG A 79 4.87 2.30 -15.71
N GLY A 80 5.71 3.27 -16.04
CA GLY A 80 5.27 4.64 -16.35
C GLY A 80 4.75 5.44 -15.14
N LEU A 81 4.96 4.96 -13.91
CA LEU A 81 4.56 5.70 -12.71
C LEU A 81 5.34 7.00 -12.59
N ASP A 82 4.62 8.07 -12.25
CA ASP A 82 5.19 9.37 -11.90
C ASP A 82 4.32 10.07 -10.85
N HIS A 83 4.90 10.94 -10.04
CA HIS A 83 4.18 11.74 -9.04
C HIS A 83 3.10 10.95 -8.27
N THR A 84 3.53 9.84 -7.67
CA THR A 84 2.63 8.83 -7.11
C THR A 84 2.35 9.07 -5.64
N ILE A 85 1.07 8.98 -5.26
CA ILE A 85 0.58 9.07 -3.89
C ILE A 85 -0.14 7.77 -3.54
N LEU A 86 0.20 7.20 -2.39
CA LEU A 86 -0.30 5.90 -1.94
C LEU A 86 -1.42 6.07 -0.92
N PHE A 87 -2.43 5.21 -1.03
CA PHE A 87 -3.55 5.06 -0.09
C PHE A 87 -3.65 3.59 0.33
N ALA A 88 -4.34 3.33 1.44
CA ALA A 88 -4.51 1.97 1.96
C ALA A 88 -5.07 0.98 0.91
N ASN A 89 -6.00 1.42 0.05
CA ASN A 89 -6.66 0.55 -0.94
C ASN A 89 -6.41 0.97 -2.40
N GLY A 90 -5.31 1.68 -2.68
CA GLY A 90 -4.97 2.08 -4.04
C GLY A 90 -3.93 3.18 -4.10
N PHE A 91 -3.60 3.67 -5.29
CA PHE A 91 -2.71 4.80 -5.45
C PHE A 91 -3.14 5.64 -6.65
N ILE A 92 -2.74 6.92 -6.64
CA ILE A 92 -2.91 7.83 -7.75
C ILE A 92 -1.53 8.19 -8.27
N THR A 93 -1.33 8.10 -9.58
CA THR A 93 -0.09 8.51 -10.27
C THR A 93 -0.43 9.51 -11.37
N CYS A 94 0.45 10.49 -11.59
CA CYS A 94 0.22 11.57 -12.55
C CYS A 94 1.35 11.62 -13.59
N PRO A 95 1.44 10.62 -14.49
CA PRO A 95 2.41 10.62 -15.59
C PRO A 95 2.19 11.76 -16.58
N TYR A 96 3.29 12.25 -17.14
CA TYR A 96 3.26 13.05 -18.36
C TYR A 96 3.07 12.12 -19.56
N GLY A 97 2.01 12.35 -20.34
CA GLY A 97 1.60 11.47 -21.46
C GLY A 97 0.19 10.92 -21.26
N ASN A 98 -0.17 9.86 -21.98
CA ASN A 98 -1.53 9.30 -21.95
C ASN A 98 -1.75 8.25 -20.84
N GLY A 99 -0.71 7.89 -20.09
CA GLY A 99 -0.75 6.89 -19.02
C GLY A 99 -1.08 5.46 -19.45
N GLN A 100 -0.96 5.11 -20.73
CA GLN A 100 -1.30 3.76 -21.23
C GLN A 100 -0.40 2.67 -20.64
N GLU A 101 0.89 2.96 -20.44
CA GLU A 101 1.83 2.01 -19.84
C GLU A 101 1.39 1.55 -18.44
N ILE A 102 0.75 2.43 -17.65
CA ILE A 102 0.24 2.09 -16.32
C ILE A 102 -0.92 1.10 -16.48
N LEU A 103 -1.89 1.40 -17.35
CA LEU A 103 -3.06 0.53 -17.57
C LEU A 103 -2.64 -0.85 -18.08
N ASP A 104 -1.71 -0.90 -19.03
CA ASP A 104 -1.17 -2.15 -19.56
C ASP A 104 -0.45 -2.93 -18.47
N SER A 105 0.36 -2.25 -17.65
CA SER A 105 1.07 -2.88 -16.54
C SER A 105 0.14 -3.47 -15.48
N VAL A 106 -1.00 -2.81 -15.20
CA VAL A 106 -2.02 -3.32 -14.28
C VAL A 106 -2.72 -4.56 -14.84
N ASN A 107 -3.03 -4.56 -16.15
CA ASN A 107 -3.63 -5.72 -16.82
C ASN A 107 -2.68 -6.93 -16.88
N GLU A 108 -1.36 -6.69 -16.84
CA GLU A 108 -0.32 -7.72 -16.84
C GLU A 108 0.03 -8.25 -15.44
N LEU A 109 -0.53 -7.66 -14.37
CA LEU A 109 -0.25 -8.14 -13.01
C LEU A 109 -0.67 -9.60 -12.85
N ARG A 110 0.14 -10.36 -12.10
CA ARG A 110 -0.22 -11.72 -11.74
C ARG A 110 -1.50 -11.72 -10.90
N TYR A 111 -2.36 -12.69 -11.17
CA TYR A 111 -3.58 -12.90 -10.40
C TYR A 111 -3.28 -13.05 -8.91
N ASN A 112 -4.03 -12.32 -8.08
CA ASN A 112 -3.99 -12.41 -6.62
C ASN A 112 -5.39 -12.80 -6.10
N PRO A 113 -5.56 -13.93 -5.39
CA PRO A 113 -6.88 -14.38 -4.93
C PRO A 113 -7.49 -13.51 -3.81
N ALA A 114 -6.72 -12.61 -3.21
CA ALA A 114 -7.21 -11.74 -2.15
C ALA A 114 -7.81 -10.42 -2.65
N ALA A 115 -7.44 -9.97 -3.84
CA ALA A 115 -7.91 -8.71 -4.39
C ALA A 115 -7.79 -8.62 -5.92
N GLU A 116 -8.72 -7.90 -6.53
CA GLU A 116 -8.64 -7.47 -7.92
C GLU A 116 -8.01 -6.07 -8.00
N ILE A 117 -6.98 -5.91 -8.83
CA ILE A 117 -6.36 -4.61 -9.08
C ILE A 117 -6.87 -4.05 -10.39
N THR A 118 -7.42 -2.84 -10.37
CA THR A 118 -7.93 -2.16 -11.57
C THR A 118 -7.28 -0.79 -11.74
N ALA A 119 -7.28 -0.28 -12.97
CA ALA A 119 -6.77 1.06 -13.26
C ALA A 119 -7.68 1.82 -14.22
N GLU A 120 -7.85 3.12 -13.97
CA GLU A 120 -8.66 4.01 -14.80
C GLU A 120 -8.03 5.39 -14.93
N ARG A 121 -8.28 6.04 -16.06
CA ARG A 121 -7.94 7.47 -16.26
C ARG A 121 -8.98 8.32 -15.55
N LEU A 122 -8.53 9.32 -14.81
CA LEU A 122 -9.43 10.28 -14.19
C LEU A 122 -9.73 11.42 -15.16
N ASP A 123 -11.01 11.80 -15.26
CA ASP A 123 -11.48 12.96 -16.05
C ASP A 123 -11.35 14.28 -15.26
N VAL A 124 -10.19 14.46 -14.62
CA VAL A 124 -9.80 15.66 -13.87
C VAL A 124 -8.29 15.87 -13.98
N LYS A 125 -7.80 17.01 -13.47
CA LYS A 125 -6.37 17.30 -13.41
C LYS A 125 -5.88 17.21 -11.98
N LEU A 126 -4.78 16.49 -11.78
CA LEU A 126 -4.08 16.35 -10.51
C LEU A 126 -2.59 16.51 -10.80
N TYR A 127 -1.87 17.09 -9.85
CA TYR A 127 -0.45 17.43 -9.88
C TYR A 127 -0.04 18.47 -10.95
N SER A 128 -0.45 18.30 -12.21
CA SER A 128 -0.17 19.22 -13.31
C SER A 128 -1.30 19.17 -14.34
N SER A 129 -1.60 20.30 -14.98
CA SER A 129 -2.58 20.35 -16.08
C SER A 129 -2.17 19.50 -17.29
N GLN A 130 -0.87 19.26 -17.45
CA GLN A 130 -0.28 18.45 -18.52
C GLN A 130 -0.12 16.96 -18.16
N ALA A 131 -0.38 16.59 -16.90
CA ALA A 131 -0.39 15.20 -16.49
C ALA A 131 -1.74 14.54 -16.79
N THR A 132 -1.71 13.21 -16.91
CA THR A 132 -2.92 12.37 -17.00
C THR A 132 -3.02 11.56 -15.71
N PRO A 133 -3.86 11.96 -14.74
CA PRO A 133 -3.99 11.21 -13.51
C PRO A 133 -4.59 9.83 -13.78
N ILE A 134 -3.89 8.80 -13.31
CA ILE A 134 -4.32 7.40 -13.33
C ILE A 134 -4.61 6.99 -11.90
N LEU A 135 -5.78 6.42 -11.69
CA LEU A 135 -6.17 5.80 -10.44
C LEU A 135 -5.98 4.29 -10.55
N VAL A 136 -5.25 3.71 -9.60
CA VAL A 136 -5.15 2.26 -9.42
C VAL A 136 -5.84 1.88 -8.12
N ARG A 137 -6.79 0.94 -8.18
CA ARG A 137 -7.60 0.49 -7.04
C ARG A 137 -7.25 -0.95 -6.67
N CYS A 138 -7.25 -1.24 -5.37
CA CYS A 138 -7.18 -2.58 -4.81
C CYS A 138 -8.55 -2.95 -4.26
N ASN A 139 -9.29 -3.78 -4.98
CA ASN A 139 -10.62 -4.23 -4.60
C ASN A 139 -10.51 -5.58 -3.88
N TRP A 140 -10.54 -5.55 -2.54
CA TRP A 140 -10.49 -6.76 -1.73
C TRP A 140 -11.68 -7.69 -2.01
N THR A 141 -11.39 -8.96 -2.30
CA THR A 141 -12.42 -9.98 -2.57
C THR A 141 -13.23 -10.32 -1.32
N LYS A 142 -12.58 -10.27 -0.15
CA LYS A 142 -13.21 -10.50 1.15
C LYS A 142 -13.47 -9.18 1.86
N ARG A 143 -14.54 -9.14 2.65
CA ARG A 143 -14.91 -7.96 3.43
C ARG A 143 -13.82 -7.59 4.45
N LEU A 144 -13.47 -6.31 4.49
CA LEU A 144 -12.60 -5.72 5.51
C LEU A 144 -13.31 -5.64 6.88
N ALA A 145 -12.56 -5.34 7.93
CA ALA A 145 -13.12 -5.07 9.24
C ALA A 145 -14.02 -3.81 9.23
N ALA A 146 -14.83 -3.63 10.27
CA ALA A 146 -15.77 -2.50 10.35
C ALA A 146 -15.07 -1.13 10.39
N ASP A 147 -13.82 -1.09 10.83
CA ASP A 147 -12.94 0.09 10.84
C ASP A 147 -12.18 0.28 9.50
N GLY A 148 -12.47 -0.54 8.49
CA GLY A 148 -11.80 -0.50 7.19
C GLY A 148 -10.43 -1.18 7.16
N THR A 149 -9.97 -1.79 8.26
CA THR A 149 -8.68 -2.48 8.30
C THR A 149 -8.75 -3.92 7.77
N VAL A 150 -7.62 -4.46 7.33
CA VAL A 150 -7.49 -5.83 6.84
C VAL A 150 -7.55 -6.80 8.03
N PRO A 151 -8.52 -7.72 8.08
CA PRO A 151 -8.62 -8.71 9.15
C PRO A 151 -7.51 -9.76 9.07
N LEU A 152 -7.22 -10.38 10.22
CA LEU A 152 -6.20 -11.43 10.35
C LEU A 152 -6.39 -12.60 9.36
N SER A 153 -7.64 -12.95 9.05
CA SER A 153 -8.00 -14.03 8.11
C SER A 153 -7.67 -13.73 6.64
N ILE A 154 -7.35 -12.48 6.32
CA ILE A 154 -6.85 -12.05 5.00
C ILE A 154 -5.33 -11.84 5.07
N ALA A 155 -4.85 -11.12 6.09
CA ALA A 155 -3.42 -10.77 6.20
C ALA A 155 -2.51 -11.99 6.36
N ILE A 156 -2.88 -12.98 7.19
CA ILE A 156 -2.01 -14.13 7.46
C ILE A 156 -1.75 -14.99 6.24
N PRO A 157 -2.76 -15.42 5.45
CA PRO A 157 -2.49 -16.15 4.21
C PRO A 157 -1.47 -15.44 3.32
N LEU A 158 -1.64 -14.13 3.10
CA LEU A 158 -0.74 -13.33 2.27
C LEU A 158 0.67 -13.24 2.86
N ILE A 159 0.80 -13.04 4.17
CA ILE A 159 2.08 -13.05 4.88
C ILE A 159 2.77 -14.41 4.74
N LEU A 160 2.03 -15.51 4.91
CA LEU A 160 2.60 -16.86 4.82
C LEU A 160 3.03 -17.20 3.39
N GLU A 161 2.26 -16.81 2.38
CA GLU A 161 2.66 -16.93 0.97
C GLU A 161 3.94 -16.15 0.69
N ASN A 162 4.12 -14.99 1.32
CA ASN A 162 5.31 -14.15 1.20
C ASN A 162 6.55 -14.75 1.91
N GLU A 163 6.39 -15.14 3.18
CA GLU A 163 7.51 -15.41 4.08
C GLU A 163 7.89 -16.89 4.17
N LEU A 164 6.93 -17.83 4.07
CA LEU A 164 7.25 -19.24 4.20
C LEU A 164 8.30 -19.72 3.19
N PRO A 165 8.28 -19.34 1.90
CA PRO A 165 9.30 -19.79 0.95
C PRO A 165 10.75 -19.53 1.40
N MET A 166 10.96 -18.50 2.24
CA MET A 166 12.28 -18.07 2.71
C MET A 166 12.96 -19.07 3.65
N TRP A 167 12.25 -20.05 4.24
CA TRP A 167 12.88 -21.07 5.10
C TRP A 167 13.98 -21.85 4.38
N ARG A 168 13.92 -21.92 3.05
CA ARG A 168 14.89 -22.64 2.21
C ARG A 168 16.24 -21.93 2.10
N THR A 169 16.27 -20.62 2.28
CA THR A 169 17.44 -19.77 2.02
C THR A 169 17.81 -18.88 3.20
N ALA A 170 16.94 -18.73 4.19
CA ALA A 170 17.20 -17.94 5.38
C ALA A 170 18.29 -18.60 6.24
N GLU A 171 19.24 -17.79 6.67
CA GLU A 171 20.29 -18.19 7.61
C GLU A 171 19.96 -17.74 9.04
N VAL A 172 19.04 -16.79 9.19
CA VAL A 172 18.61 -16.23 10.47
C VAL A 172 17.11 -15.95 10.46
N ALA A 173 16.52 -16.05 11.65
CA ALA A 173 15.13 -15.71 11.87
C ALA A 173 15.00 -14.26 12.37
N GLU A 174 14.44 -13.40 11.53
CA GLU A 174 14.18 -12.00 11.86
C GLU A 174 13.04 -11.88 12.91
N THR A 175 13.23 -11.03 13.92
CA THR A 175 12.26 -10.87 15.01
C THR A 175 11.06 -10.00 14.59
N TRP A 176 10.02 -9.95 15.43
CA TRP A 176 8.93 -8.99 15.24
C TRP A 176 9.44 -7.55 15.11
N ASP A 177 10.43 -7.16 15.92
CA ASP A 177 10.87 -5.77 15.94
C ASP A 177 11.62 -5.35 14.68
N SER A 178 12.28 -6.28 13.99
CA SER A 178 12.89 -6.03 12.68
C SER A 178 11.91 -6.16 11.52
N MET A 179 10.93 -7.08 11.60
CA MET A 179 9.97 -7.31 10.50
C MET A 179 8.69 -6.48 10.57
N ARG A 180 8.37 -5.85 11.70
CA ARG A 180 7.06 -5.17 11.87
C ARG A 180 6.77 -4.13 10.80
N SER A 181 7.76 -3.40 10.27
CA SER A 181 7.52 -2.44 9.18
C SER A 181 7.09 -3.12 7.89
N ASN A 182 7.62 -4.31 7.61
CA ASN A 182 7.25 -5.11 6.44
C ASN A 182 5.84 -5.66 6.59
N PHE A 183 5.44 -6.02 7.81
CA PHE A 183 4.09 -6.54 8.08
C PHE A 183 3.02 -5.46 8.25
N LEU A 184 3.39 -4.27 8.70
CA LEU A 184 2.44 -3.20 9.02
C LEU A 184 2.40 -2.10 7.96
N GLY A 185 3.37 -2.03 7.05
CA GLY A 185 3.55 -0.87 6.18
C GLY A 185 3.89 0.38 6.99
N LYS A 186 3.77 1.57 6.39
CA LYS A 186 3.96 2.85 7.06
C LYS A 186 2.85 3.85 6.72
N PRO A 187 2.44 4.70 7.68
CA PRO A 187 2.91 4.77 9.06
C PRO A 187 2.35 3.65 9.95
N HIS A 188 3.08 3.31 11.01
CA HIS A 188 2.68 2.24 11.93
C HIS A 188 3.12 2.51 13.38
N GLY A 189 2.43 1.90 14.34
CA GLY A 189 2.91 1.78 15.71
C GLY A 189 3.53 0.43 15.99
N LYS A 190 3.50 0.03 17.27
CA LYS A 190 4.12 -1.23 17.70
C LYS A 190 3.40 -2.47 17.18
N ARG A 191 2.07 -2.40 16.98
CA ARG A 191 1.18 -3.54 16.69
C ARG A 191 -0.07 -3.17 15.88
N SER A 192 -0.06 -2.02 15.22
CA SER A 192 -1.16 -1.54 14.39
C SER A 192 -0.63 -0.54 13.38
N SER A 193 -1.37 -0.33 12.31
CA SER A 193 -1.10 0.67 11.27
C SER A 193 -2.41 1.10 10.63
N LEU A 194 -2.32 1.85 9.54
CA LEU A 194 -3.47 2.19 8.70
C LEU A 194 -4.00 0.98 7.90
N PHE A 195 -3.28 -0.14 7.88
CA PHE A 195 -3.71 -1.37 7.21
C PHE A 195 -4.35 -2.37 8.17
N VAL A 196 -3.86 -2.48 9.40
CA VAL A 196 -4.31 -3.48 10.37
C VAL A 196 -4.53 -2.87 11.74
N ASN A 197 -5.65 -3.22 12.37
CA ASN A 197 -5.93 -2.80 13.74
C ASN A 197 -5.09 -3.58 14.78
N GLN A 198 -5.22 -3.19 16.05
CA GLN A 198 -4.40 -3.73 17.13
C GLN A 198 -4.61 -5.23 17.35
N GLU A 199 -5.84 -5.72 17.20
CA GLU A 199 -6.15 -7.15 17.32
C GLU A 199 -5.44 -7.94 16.22
N THR A 200 -5.58 -7.50 14.97
CA THR A 200 -4.94 -8.13 13.82
C THR A 200 -3.42 -8.09 13.94
N GLY A 201 -2.82 -6.94 14.23
CA GLY A 201 -1.37 -6.84 14.39
C GLY A 201 -0.82 -7.68 15.56
N GLN A 202 -1.56 -7.82 16.66
CA GLN A 202 -1.22 -8.75 17.74
C GLN A 202 -1.35 -10.22 17.32
N GLY A 203 -2.32 -10.54 16.45
CA GLY A 203 -2.45 -11.86 15.81
C GLY A 203 -1.25 -12.19 14.92
N ILE A 204 -0.87 -11.27 14.03
CA ILE A 204 0.29 -11.40 13.15
C ILE A 204 1.55 -11.63 13.96
N LYS A 205 1.78 -10.79 14.98
CA LYS A 205 2.93 -10.92 15.87
C LYS A 205 3.04 -12.32 16.48
N ARG A 206 1.94 -12.85 17.04
CA ARG A 206 1.93 -14.17 17.69
C ARG A 206 2.27 -15.30 16.72
N ILE A 207 1.74 -15.23 15.50
CA ILE A 207 1.99 -16.24 14.47
C ILE A 207 3.45 -16.17 14.02
N TRP A 208 3.96 -14.98 13.74
CA TRP A 208 5.37 -14.79 13.36
C TRP A 208 6.33 -15.29 14.44
N GLU A 209 6.11 -14.90 15.70
CA GLU A 209 6.91 -15.38 16.83
C GLU A 209 6.84 -16.90 16.99
N SER A 210 5.69 -17.52 16.71
CA SER A 210 5.58 -18.98 16.73
C SER A 210 6.41 -19.64 15.64
N LEU A 211 6.40 -19.08 14.42
CA LEU A 211 7.18 -19.61 13.29
C LEU A 211 8.68 -19.53 13.54
N ILE A 212 9.20 -18.36 13.93
CA ILE A 212 10.65 -18.19 14.13
C ILE A 212 11.18 -19.03 15.30
N ASN A 213 10.37 -19.28 16.33
CA ASN A 213 10.74 -20.12 17.47
C ASN A 213 10.79 -21.62 17.14
N THR A 214 10.31 -22.05 15.97
CA THR A 214 10.52 -23.44 15.51
C THR A 214 11.96 -23.69 15.07
N GLY A 215 12.74 -22.64 14.81
CA GLY A 215 14.07 -22.72 14.21
C GLY A 215 14.07 -22.90 12.69
N MET A 216 12.90 -22.86 12.03
CA MET A 216 12.79 -23.12 10.58
C MET A 216 13.54 -22.12 9.69
N PHE A 217 13.80 -20.91 10.18
CA PHE A 217 14.55 -19.87 9.45
C PHE A 217 16.00 -19.74 9.97
N GLY A 218 16.46 -20.64 10.84
CA GLY A 218 17.75 -20.54 11.51
C GLY A 218 17.68 -19.85 12.89
N PRO A 219 18.84 -19.51 13.50
CA PRO A 219 18.91 -18.83 14.79
C PRO A 219 18.27 -17.43 14.75
N LEU A 220 17.74 -16.98 15.90
CA LEU A 220 17.17 -15.63 16.02
C LEU A 220 18.22 -14.55 15.80
N LEU A 221 17.92 -13.59 14.92
CA LEU A 221 18.75 -12.40 14.73
C LEU A 221 18.50 -11.40 15.86
N ILE A 222 19.40 -11.38 16.85
CA ILE A 222 19.39 -10.40 17.93
C ILE A 222 20.28 -9.23 17.51
N ARG A 223 19.68 -8.12 17.05
CA ARG A 223 20.41 -6.87 16.78
C ARG A 223 20.71 -6.19 18.13
N GLN A 224 21.99 -6.01 18.44
CA GLN A 224 22.46 -5.27 19.62
C GLN A 224 22.18 -3.77 19.49
#